data_AF-J8ZT82-F1
#
_entry.id   AF-J8ZT82-F1
#
_cell.length_a   1.000
_cell.length_b   1.000
_cell.length_c   1.000
_cell.angle_alpha   90.00
_cell.angle_beta   90.00
_cell.angle_gamma   90.00
#
_symmetry.space_group_name_H-M   'P 1'
#
loop_
_entity.id
_entity.type
_entity.pdbx_description
1 polymer ?
#
loop_
_entity_poly.entity_id
_entity_poly.type
_entity_poly.pdbx_seq_one_letter_code
_entity_poly.pdbx_strand_id
1 'polypeptide(L)'
;MKILITGTPGVGKTTLSKRINLKLNLKHLDISEYIKNNQLYDSYNDDFDTFDFSVSKVRKHLRKHLKDQNDYIIDTHTPEIAEKIKFDIIFVLKCPLKTLKQRLLDRGYSDQKIQANIDCEVFDEIYHECEEFFCDENIICLGNHINEGSLDDNLNLAIHEIEKIKKIPQIKDI
;
A
#
# COMPACT_ATOMS: atom_id res chain seq x y z
N MET A 1 -8.16 -7.55 -12.08
CA MET A 1 -7.40 -6.34 -11.76
C MET A 1 -7.10 -6.32 -10.26
N LYS A 2 -5.92 -6.81 -9.90
CA LYS A 2 -5.39 -6.88 -8.53
C LYS A 2 -4.33 -5.80 -8.39
N ILE A 3 -4.57 -4.83 -7.53
CA ILE A 3 -3.69 -3.68 -7.33
C ILE A 3 -3.17 -3.70 -5.89
N LEU A 4 -1.87 -3.52 -5.70
CA LEU A 4 -1.27 -3.22 -4.40
C LEU A 4 -0.92 -1.74 -4.34
N ILE A 5 -1.32 -1.05 -3.27
CA ILE A 5 -0.92 0.33 -2.99
C ILE A 5 -0.20 0.34 -1.65
N THR A 6 1.08 0.69 -1.69
CA THR A 6 1.98 0.65 -0.54
C THR A 6 2.83 1.91 -0.46
N GLY A 7 3.67 1.98 0.57
CA GLY A 7 4.49 3.14 0.93
C GLY A 7 4.40 3.44 2.41
N THR A 8 5.24 4.36 2.88
CA THR A 8 5.35 4.73 4.29
C THR A 8 4.00 5.19 4.88
N PRO A 9 3.69 4.94 6.15
CA PRO A 9 2.53 5.55 6.80
C PRO A 9 2.50 7.07 6.62
N GLY A 10 1.38 7.64 6.16
CA GLY A 10 1.23 9.08 5.92
C GLY A 10 1.36 9.56 4.47
N VAL A 11 1.86 8.72 3.55
CA VAL A 11 2.07 9.10 2.14
C VAL A 11 0.77 9.22 1.29
N GLY A 12 -0.39 8.81 1.83
CA GLY A 12 -1.68 8.97 1.16
C GLY A 12 -2.29 7.73 0.48
N LYS A 13 -1.79 6.52 0.79
CA LYS A 13 -2.26 5.22 0.25
C LYS A 13 -3.79 5.06 0.25
N THR A 14 -4.41 5.21 1.41
CA THR A 14 -5.86 5.03 1.57
C THR A 14 -6.65 6.05 0.77
N THR A 15 -6.16 7.29 0.68
CA THR A 15 -6.77 8.34 -0.13
C THR A 15 -6.74 7.97 -1.62
N LEU A 16 -5.57 7.55 -2.13
CA LEU A 16 -5.45 7.12 -3.52
C LEU A 16 -6.32 5.89 -3.81
N SER A 17 -6.27 4.88 -2.93
CA SER A 17 -7.05 3.64 -3.05
C SER A 17 -8.54 3.90 -3.16
N LYS A 18 -9.08 4.79 -2.31
CA LYS A 18 -10.48 5.20 -2.37
C LYS A 18 -10.84 5.90 -3.68
N ARG A 19 -9.95 6.75 -4.22
CA ARG A 19 -10.19 7.44 -5.50
C ARG A 19 -10.13 6.49 -6.71
N ILE A 20 -9.22 5.52 -6.69
CA ILE A 20 -9.15 4.47 -7.71
C ILE A 20 -10.40 3.57 -7.63
N ASN A 21 -10.82 3.18 -6.43
CA ASN A 21 -12.09 2.46 -6.20
C ASN A 21 -13.26 3.22 -6.84
N LEU A 22 -13.44 4.51 -6.54
CA LEU A 22 -14.54 5.31 -7.09
C LEU A 22 -14.52 5.38 -8.63
N LYS A 23 -13.33 5.40 -9.26
CA LYS A 23 -13.19 5.47 -10.72
C LYS A 23 -13.38 4.12 -11.41
N LEU A 24 -12.92 3.03 -10.79
CA LEU A 24 -12.81 1.71 -11.44
C LEU A 24 -13.77 0.66 -10.85
N ASN A 25 -14.52 1.01 -9.80
CA ASN A 25 -15.43 0.12 -9.07
C ASN A 25 -14.73 -1.17 -8.55
N LEU A 26 -13.49 -1.03 -8.09
CA LEU A 26 -12.71 -2.11 -7.50
C LEU A 26 -12.93 -2.16 -5.99
N LYS A 27 -13.08 -3.35 -5.41
CA LYS A 27 -13.19 -3.50 -3.95
C LYS A 27 -11.90 -3.03 -3.28
N HIS A 28 -11.99 -2.08 -2.37
CA HIS A 28 -10.84 -1.62 -1.57
C HIS A 28 -10.77 -2.40 -0.26
N LEU A 29 -9.57 -2.86 0.08
CA LEU A 29 -9.23 -3.53 1.33
C LEU A 29 -8.07 -2.81 2.00
N ASP A 30 -8.36 -2.08 3.07
CA ASP A 30 -7.37 -1.53 4.00
C ASP A 30 -6.91 -2.64 4.93
N ILE A 31 -5.62 -2.99 4.89
CA ILE A 31 -5.08 -4.11 5.68
C ILE A 31 -5.02 -3.79 7.17
N SER A 32 -4.82 -2.52 7.55
CA SER A 32 -4.83 -2.12 8.95
C SER A 32 -6.23 -2.27 9.56
N GLU A 33 -7.28 -1.83 8.85
CA GLU A 33 -8.66 -2.09 9.27
C GLU A 33 -9.00 -3.58 9.25
N TYR A 34 -8.52 -4.33 8.26
CA TYR A 34 -8.74 -5.77 8.17
C TYR A 34 -8.13 -6.54 9.35
N ILE A 35 -6.90 -6.23 9.74
CA ILE A 35 -6.24 -6.83 10.91
C ILE A 35 -7.06 -6.55 12.18
N LYS A 36 -7.47 -5.30 12.38
CA LYS A 36 -8.27 -4.88 13.54
C LYS A 36 -9.61 -5.61 13.59
N ASN A 37 -10.37 -5.61 12.49
CA ASN A 37 -11.72 -6.16 12.43
C ASN A 37 -11.75 -7.69 12.57
N ASN A 38 -10.68 -8.37 12.17
CA ASN A 38 -10.55 -9.83 12.29
C ASN A 38 -9.72 -10.26 13.52
N GLN A 39 -9.33 -9.32 14.38
CA GLN A 39 -8.52 -9.58 15.59
C GLN A 39 -7.24 -10.38 15.28
N LEU A 40 -6.56 -10.03 14.17
CA LEU A 40 -5.36 -10.72 13.71
C LEU A 40 -4.08 -10.12 14.32
N TYR A 41 -4.12 -9.75 15.60
CA TYR A 41 -3.02 -9.15 16.34
C TYR A 41 -2.92 -9.78 17.74
N ASP A 42 -1.73 -9.79 18.30
CA ASP A 42 -1.44 -10.37 19.61
C ASP A 42 -1.51 -9.29 20.71
N SER A 43 -1.08 -8.06 20.44
CA SER A 43 -1.15 -6.90 21.33
C SER A 43 -1.28 -5.58 20.57
N TYR A 44 -1.68 -4.52 21.27
CA TYR A 44 -1.52 -3.15 20.80
C TYR A 44 -0.29 -2.54 21.48
N ASN A 45 0.57 -1.93 20.68
CA ASN A 45 1.74 -1.21 21.16
C ASN A 45 1.40 0.28 21.21
N ASP A 46 1.17 0.80 22.41
CA ASP A 46 0.82 2.21 22.61
C ASP A 46 1.96 3.16 22.21
N ASP A 47 3.23 2.78 22.41
CA ASP A 47 4.41 3.61 22.12
C ASP A 47 4.58 3.86 20.61
N PHE A 48 4.24 2.85 19.82
CA PHE A 48 4.32 2.89 18.36
C PHE A 48 2.94 3.00 17.70
N ASP A 49 1.86 3.09 18.48
CA ASP A 49 0.47 3.20 18.05
C ASP A 49 0.19 2.26 16.86
N THR A 50 0.53 0.97 17.06
CA THR A 50 0.47 -0.09 16.05
C THR A 50 0.11 -1.42 16.70
N PHE A 51 -0.43 -2.35 15.91
CA PHE A 51 -0.68 -3.71 16.37
C PHE A 51 0.56 -4.57 16.19
N ASP A 52 0.91 -5.35 17.21
CA ASP A 52 1.86 -6.44 17.05
C ASP A 52 1.12 -7.63 16.45
N PHE A 53 1.50 -8.05 15.25
CA PHE A 53 0.84 -9.15 14.55
C PHE A 53 1.84 -10.08 13.87
N SER A 54 1.43 -11.32 13.70
CA SER A 54 2.18 -12.29 12.89
C SER A 54 1.83 -12.11 11.41
N VAL A 55 2.80 -11.62 10.62
CA VAL A 55 2.66 -11.45 9.16
C VAL A 55 2.16 -12.73 8.49
N SER A 56 2.67 -13.90 8.89
CA SER A 56 2.26 -15.19 8.32
C SER A 56 0.80 -15.55 8.62
N LYS A 57 0.29 -15.25 9.83
CA LYS A 57 -1.13 -15.42 10.20
C LYS A 57 -2.01 -14.51 9.34
N VAL A 58 -1.66 -13.22 9.25
CA VAL A 58 -2.42 -12.24 8.45
C VAL A 58 -2.44 -12.65 6.98
N ARG A 59 -1.28 -12.98 6.40
CA ARG A 59 -1.13 -13.46 5.01
C ARG A 59 -2.01 -14.67 4.73
N LYS A 60 -2.03 -15.67 5.62
CA LYS A 60 -2.89 -16.86 5.46
C LYS A 60 -4.38 -16.50 5.49
N HIS A 61 -4.79 -15.63 6.41
CA HIS A 61 -6.18 -15.18 6.51
C HIS A 61 -6.60 -14.36 5.29
N LEU A 62 -5.75 -13.45 4.85
CA LEU A 62 -5.92 -12.60 3.67
C LEU A 62 -6.09 -13.44 2.40
N ARG A 63 -5.20 -14.41 2.16
CA ARG A 63 -5.31 -15.32 0.99
C ARG A 63 -6.61 -16.12 0.99
N LYS A 64 -7.09 -16.55 2.16
CA LYS A 64 -8.37 -17.25 2.27
C LYS A 64 -9.54 -16.31 1.94
N HIS A 65 -9.50 -15.06 2.40
CA HIS A 65 -10.52 -14.05 2.13
C HIS A 65 -10.60 -13.67 0.64
N LEU A 66 -9.46 -13.66 -0.07
CA LEU A 66 -9.37 -13.24 -1.47
C LEU A 66 -9.40 -14.39 -2.48
N LYS A 67 -9.57 -15.64 -2.04
CA LYS A 67 -9.41 -16.85 -2.88
C LYS A 67 -10.23 -16.79 -4.17
N ASP A 68 -11.47 -16.32 -4.09
CA ASP A 68 -12.42 -16.27 -5.20
C ASP A 68 -12.60 -14.85 -5.76
N GLN A 69 -11.67 -13.94 -5.44
CA GLN A 69 -11.71 -12.53 -5.85
C GLN A 69 -10.62 -12.26 -6.88
N ASN A 70 -10.97 -11.53 -7.95
CA ASN A 70 -10.01 -11.18 -9.01
C ASN A 70 -9.89 -9.66 -9.28
N ASP A 71 -10.72 -8.85 -8.62
CA ASP A 71 -10.79 -7.41 -8.83
C ASP A 71 -10.82 -6.67 -7.48
N TYR A 72 -9.66 -6.20 -7.04
CA TYR A 72 -9.50 -5.51 -5.76
C TYR A 72 -8.25 -4.64 -5.69
N ILE A 73 -8.28 -3.73 -4.72
CA ILE A 73 -7.17 -2.89 -4.30
C ILE A 73 -6.84 -3.28 -2.86
N ILE A 74 -5.59 -3.67 -2.62
CA ILE A 74 -5.04 -3.81 -1.27
C ILE A 74 -4.25 -2.56 -0.95
N ASP A 75 -4.54 -1.92 0.18
CA ASP A 75 -3.67 -0.89 0.75
C ASP A 75 -3.00 -1.40 2.02
N THR A 76 -1.69 -1.17 2.15
CA THR A 76 -0.92 -1.58 3.32
C THR A 76 0.37 -0.78 3.41
N HIS A 77 0.96 -0.66 4.59
CA HIS A 77 2.34 -0.20 4.76
C HIS A 77 3.31 -1.37 5.01
N THR A 78 2.81 -2.60 5.05
CA THR A 78 3.58 -3.83 5.24
C THR A 78 3.34 -4.74 4.04
N PRO A 79 4.02 -4.49 2.90
CA PRO A 79 3.81 -5.24 1.66
C PRO A 79 4.12 -6.74 1.80
N GLU A 80 4.99 -7.14 2.74
CA GLU A 80 5.30 -8.55 3.04
C GLU A 80 4.02 -9.39 3.28
N ILE A 81 2.97 -8.82 3.89
CA ILE A 81 1.68 -9.49 4.13
C ILE A 81 1.09 -10.04 2.83
N ALA A 82 1.37 -9.40 1.70
CA ALA A 82 0.81 -9.70 0.39
C ALA A 82 1.75 -10.48 -0.55
N GLU A 83 2.98 -10.82 -0.16
CA GLU A 83 4.02 -11.51 -0.97
C GLU A 83 3.49 -12.71 -1.80
N LYS A 84 2.50 -13.45 -1.29
CA LYS A 84 1.95 -14.66 -1.95
C LYS A 84 0.69 -14.39 -2.79
N ILE A 85 0.47 -13.15 -3.17
CA ILE A 85 -0.63 -12.67 -4.03
C ILE A 85 0.03 -12.08 -5.27
N LYS A 86 -0.38 -12.56 -6.45
CA LYS A 86 0.05 -11.96 -7.72
C LYS A 86 -0.77 -10.70 -8.00
N PHE A 87 -0.11 -9.55 -8.15
CA PHE A 87 -0.73 -8.32 -8.59
C PHE A 87 -0.50 -8.05 -10.07
N ASP A 88 -1.45 -7.35 -10.67
CA ASP A 88 -1.29 -6.83 -12.03
C ASP A 88 -0.39 -5.59 -12.02
N ILE A 89 -0.40 -4.83 -10.91
CA ILE A 89 0.39 -3.63 -10.70
C ILE A 89 0.54 -3.31 -9.21
N ILE A 90 1.71 -2.81 -8.84
CA ILE A 90 2.04 -2.34 -7.50
C ILE A 90 2.41 -0.87 -7.59
N PHE A 91 1.76 -0.04 -6.78
CA PHE A 91 2.09 1.37 -6.64
C PHE A 91 2.76 1.62 -5.29
N VAL A 92 3.99 2.13 -5.30
CA VAL A 92 4.70 2.59 -4.11
C VAL A 92 4.60 4.12 -4.06
N LEU A 93 3.84 4.65 -3.11
CA LEU A 93 3.67 6.10 -2.97
C LEU A 93 4.86 6.68 -2.23
N LYS A 94 5.35 7.82 -2.73
CA LYS A 94 6.40 8.63 -2.13
C LYS A 94 5.85 10.00 -1.75
N CYS A 95 6.42 10.61 -0.71
CA CYS A 95 5.96 11.89 -0.20
C CYS A 95 7.14 12.77 0.22
N PRO A 96 7.17 14.07 -0.12
CA PRO A 96 8.17 14.99 0.39
C PRO A 96 8.19 14.99 1.92
N LEU A 97 9.39 14.89 2.50
CA LEU A 97 9.58 14.68 3.94
C LEU A 97 8.90 15.76 4.80
N LYS A 98 8.90 17.02 4.34
CA LYS A 98 8.22 18.11 5.04
C LYS A 98 6.71 17.90 5.11
N THR A 99 6.10 17.45 4.00
CA THR A 99 4.68 17.14 3.92
C THR A 99 4.35 15.92 4.76
N LEU A 100 5.16 14.86 4.66
CA LEU A 100 5.00 13.64 5.44
C LEU A 100 5.05 13.96 6.95
N LYS A 101 6.06 14.72 7.39
CA LYS A 101 6.20 15.13 8.79
C LYS A 101 4.98 15.88 9.29
N GLN A 102 4.47 16.85 8.52
CA GLN A 102 3.27 17.59 8.91
C GLN A 102 2.06 16.67 9.06
N ARG A 103 1.84 15.75 8.11
CA ARG A 103 0.72 14.79 8.17
C ARG A 103 0.82 13.86 9.38
N LEU A 104 2.02 13.46 9.77
CA LEU A 104 2.23 12.61 10.94
C LEU A 104 2.03 13.38 12.25
N LEU A 105 2.44 14.66 12.30
CA LEU A 105 2.11 15.58 13.42
C LEU A 105 0.60 15.77 13.56
N ASP A 106 -0.11 16.02 12.45
CA ASP A 106 -1.55 16.22 12.45
C ASP A 106 -2.33 14.97 12.90
N ARG A 107 -1.70 13.78 12.80
CA ARG A 107 -2.24 12.51 13.33
C ARG A 107 -1.98 12.32 14.83
N GLY A 108 -1.23 13.21 15.48
CA GLY A 108 -0.89 13.12 16.89
C GLY A 108 0.17 12.07 17.22
N TYR A 109 0.99 11.67 16.24
CA TYR A 109 2.07 10.71 16.50
C TYR A 109 3.17 11.31 17.39
N SER A 110 3.79 10.46 18.21
CA SER A 110 4.95 10.83 19.02
C SER A 110 6.15 11.21 18.14
N ASP A 111 7.05 12.07 18.63
CA ASP A 111 8.25 12.46 17.89
C ASP A 111 9.09 11.25 17.47
N GLN A 112 9.19 10.23 18.32
CA GLN A 112 9.88 8.97 18.02
C GLN A 112 9.23 8.24 16.84
N LYS A 113 7.89 8.11 16.84
CA LYS A 113 7.16 7.47 15.74
C LYS A 113 7.24 8.28 14.46
N ILE A 114 7.19 9.61 14.56
CA ILE A 114 7.39 10.50 13.41
C ILE A 114 8.76 10.28 12.81
N GLN A 115 9.82 10.30 13.64
CA GLN A 115 11.18 10.10 13.17
C GLN A 115 11.37 8.73 12.50
N ALA A 116 10.85 7.66 13.10
CA ALA A 116 10.91 6.32 12.51
C ALA A 116 10.24 6.24 11.12
N ASN A 117 9.09 6.89 10.94
CA ASN A 117 8.43 6.94 9.62
C ASN A 117 9.19 7.85 8.63
N ILE A 118 9.80 8.94 9.11
CA ILE A 118 10.64 9.78 8.25
C ILE A 118 11.87 9.02 7.78
N ASP A 119 12.53 8.28 8.67
CA ASP A 119 13.68 7.44 8.32
C ASP A 119 13.28 6.35 7.32
N CYS A 120 12.14 5.68 7.55
CA CYS A 120 11.57 4.70 6.62
C CYS A 120 11.37 5.28 5.20
N GLU A 121 10.87 6.52 5.09
CA GLU A 121 10.72 7.20 3.80
C GLU A 121 12.07 7.62 3.21
N VAL A 122 13.02 8.11 4.01
CA VAL A 122 14.37 8.52 3.58
C VAL A 122 15.17 7.34 3.02
N PHE A 123 15.08 6.19 3.68
CA PHE A 123 15.80 4.98 3.27
C PHE A 123 15.05 4.14 2.24
N ASP A 124 13.89 4.63 1.76
CA ASP A 124 13.07 3.94 0.78
C ASP A 124 12.73 2.48 1.17
N GLU A 125 12.61 2.18 2.47
CA GLU A 125 12.50 0.81 3.00
C GLU A 125 11.35 0.04 2.34
N ILE A 126 10.16 0.66 2.23
CA ILE A 126 8.98 0.02 1.64
C ILE A 126 9.15 -0.25 0.14
N TYR A 127 9.94 0.57 -0.57
CA TYR A 127 10.24 0.30 -1.97
C TYR A 127 11.16 -0.92 -2.09
N HIS A 128 12.19 -1.02 -1.25
CA HIS A 128 13.09 -2.17 -1.24
C HIS A 128 12.39 -3.47 -0.82
N GLU A 129 11.48 -3.42 0.16
CA GLU A 129 10.62 -4.57 0.47
C GLU A 129 9.78 -4.99 -0.74
N CYS A 130 9.27 -4.03 -1.52
CA CYS A 130 8.54 -4.35 -2.73
C CYS A 130 9.42 -5.02 -3.79
N GLU A 131 10.64 -4.55 -3.99
CA GLU A 131 11.60 -5.19 -4.90
C GLU A 131 11.97 -6.61 -4.44
N GLU A 132 12.07 -6.84 -3.13
CA GLU A 132 12.38 -8.16 -2.56
C GLU A 132 11.22 -9.15 -2.72
N PHE A 133 10.00 -8.75 -2.36
CA PHE A 133 8.84 -9.66 -2.32
C PHE A 133 8.09 -9.79 -3.65
N PHE A 134 8.26 -8.84 -4.57
CA PHE A 134 7.49 -8.76 -5.82
C PHE A 134 8.38 -8.49 -7.04
N CYS A 135 9.58 -9.07 -7.07
CA CYS A 135 10.59 -8.85 -8.12
C CYS A 135 10.09 -9.10 -9.56
N ASP A 136 9.08 -9.94 -9.74
CA ASP A 136 8.50 -10.28 -11.05
C ASP A 136 7.26 -9.45 -11.41
N GLU A 137 6.88 -8.48 -10.57
CA GLU A 137 5.66 -7.68 -10.75
C GLU A 137 5.94 -6.26 -11.25
N ASN A 138 4.91 -5.61 -11.78
CA ASN A 138 5.03 -4.25 -12.29
C ASN A 138 4.97 -3.22 -11.13
N ILE A 139 6.13 -2.80 -10.64
CA ILE A 139 6.26 -1.83 -9.54
C ILE A 139 6.43 -0.42 -10.11
N ILE A 140 5.56 0.51 -9.70
CA ILE A 140 5.58 1.91 -10.13
C ILE A 140 5.57 2.83 -8.91
N CYS A 141 6.56 3.73 -8.84
CA CYS A 141 6.56 4.80 -7.84
C CYS A 141 5.64 5.95 -8.26
N LEU A 142 4.78 6.41 -7.34
CA LEU A 142 3.94 7.59 -7.52
C LEU A 142 4.38 8.71 -6.59
N GLY A 143 4.65 9.89 -7.15
CA GLY A 143 5.27 11.01 -6.43
C GLY A 143 6.79 10.84 -6.27
N ASN A 144 7.44 11.78 -5.58
CA ASN A 144 8.84 11.69 -5.17
C ASN A 144 9.13 12.53 -3.91
N HIS A 145 10.37 12.46 -3.43
CA HIS A 145 10.86 13.17 -2.22
C HIS A 145 10.94 14.70 -2.37
N ILE A 146 10.81 15.23 -3.59
CA ILE A 146 10.95 16.66 -3.90
C ILE A 146 9.57 17.30 -4.06
N ASN A 147 8.68 16.63 -4.79
CA ASN A 147 7.33 17.04 -5.07
C ASN A 147 6.42 15.81 -5.00
N GLU A 148 5.36 15.91 -4.19
CA GLU A 148 4.36 14.85 -4.05
C GLU A 148 3.67 14.55 -5.38
N GLY A 149 3.66 15.53 -6.31
CA GLY A 149 2.63 15.61 -7.33
C GLY A 149 1.30 16.02 -6.68
N SER A 150 0.39 16.64 -7.42
CA SER A 150 -0.96 16.76 -6.87
C SER A 150 -1.55 15.36 -6.72
N LEU A 151 -2.47 15.17 -5.76
CA LEU A 151 -3.21 13.92 -5.63
C LEU A 151 -3.91 13.54 -6.95
N ASP A 152 -4.28 14.54 -7.76
CA ASP A 152 -4.85 14.34 -9.09
C ASP A 152 -3.83 13.81 -10.10
N ASP A 153 -2.58 14.28 -10.06
CA ASP A 153 -1.51 13.77 -10.94
C ASP A 153 -1.22 12.31 -10.66
N ASN A 154 -1.06 11.95 -9.38
CA ASN A 154 -0.81 10.56 -8.96
C ASN A 154 -2.00 9.66 -9.33
N LEU A 155 -3.23 10.15 -9.19
CA LEU A 155 -4.42 9.42 -9.62
C LEU A 155 -4.46 9.24 -11.13
N ASN A 156 -4.19 10.29 -11.91
CA ASN A 156 -4.20 10.23 -13.36
C ASN A 156 -3.14 9.27 -13.89
N LEU A 157 -1.93 9.32 -13.33
CA LEU A 157 -0.86 8.38 -13.65
C LEU A 157 -1.25 6.95 -13.29
N ALA A 158 -1.75 6.71 -12.08
CA ALA A 158 -2.20 5.38 -11.67
C ALA A 158 -3.27 4.81 -12.61
N ILE A 159 -4.29 5.61 -12.95
CA ILE A 159 -5.35 5.21 -13.89
C ILE A 159 -4.77 4.92 -15.27
N HIS A 160 -3.85 5.75 -15.76
CA HIS A 160 -3.19 5.55 -17.05
C HIS A 160 -2.43 4.21 -17.10
N GLU A 161 -1.65 3.89 -16.07
CA GLU A 161 -0.89 2.63 -16.01
C GLU A 161 -1.82 1.41 -15.88
N ILE A 162 -2.90 1.52 -15.09
CA ILE A 162 -3.92 0.48 -14.99
C ILE A 162 -4.58 0.22 -16.37
N GLU A 163 -4.94 1.27 -17.10
CA GLU A 163 -5.57 1.14 -18.42
C GLU A 163 -4.61 0.60 -19.48
N LYS A 164 -3.30 0.85 -19.38
CA LYS A 164 -2.29 0.20 -20.22
C LYS A 164 -2.31 -1.32 -20.03
N ILE A 165 -2.30 -1.79 -18.78
CA ILE A 165 -2.29 -3.23 -18.47
C ILE A 165 -3.57 -3.90 -18.99
N LYS A 166 -4.74 -3.28 -18.84
CA LYS A 166 -6.01 -3.81 -19.36
C LYS A 166 -6.01 -4.02 -20.88
N LYS A 167 -5.21 -3.26 -21.63
CA LYS A 167 -5.10 -3.35 -23.09
C LYS A 167 -4.14 -4.46 -23.55
N ILE A 168 -3.33 -5.01 -22.66
CA ILE A 168 -2.46 -6.15 -22.98
C ILE A 168 -3.35 -7.39 -23.13
N PRO A 169 -3.32 -8.10 -24.27
CA PRO A 169 -4.07 -9.35 -24.40
C PRO A 169 -3.59 -10.31 -23.32
N GLN A 170 -4.48 -10.72 -22.42
CA GLN A 170 -4.16 -11.77 -21.45
C GLN A 170 -3.97 -13.07 -22.23
N ILE A 171 -2.71 -13.46 -22.46
CA ILE A 171 -2.38 -14.81 -22.90
C ILE A 171 -2.80 -15.71 -21.75
N LYS A 172 -3.94 -16.39 -21.91
CA LYS A 172 -4.30 -17.46 -21.00
C LYS A 172 -3.31 -18.58 -21.27
N ASP A 173 -2.45 -18.85 -20.30
CA ASP A 173 -1.61 -20.04 -20.32
C ASP A 173 -2.50 -21.26 -20.59
N ILE A 174 -2.13 -22.01 -21.63
CA ILE A 174 -2.79 -23.21 -22.17
C ILE A 174 -2.49 -24.41 -21.27
#